data_AF-A0A2P4P456-F1
#
_entry.id   AF-A0A2P4P456-F1
#
_cell.length_a   1.000
_cell.length_b   1.000
_cell.length_c   1.000
_cell.angle_alpha   90.00
_cell.angle_beta   90.00
_cell.angle_gamma   90.00
#
_symmetry.space_group_name_H-M   'P 1'
#
loop_
_entity.id
_entity.type
_entity.pdbx_description
1 polymer ?
#
loop_
_entity_poly.entity_id
_entity_poly.type
_entity_poly.pdbx_seq_one_letter_code
_entity_poly.pdbx_strand_id
1 'polypeptide(L)' 'ALIFIHKEKAIHRDLHSGNILYSQLNNYWCISDLGFCGPADKSSTSIYGNLPYI' A
#
# COMPACT_ATOMS: atom_id res chain seq x y z
N ALA A 1 1.57 9.99 2.47
CA ALA A 1 0.95 9.06 1.52
C ALA A 1 -0.18 8.21 2.13
N LEU A 2 0.07 7.38 3.16
CA LEU A 2 -0.94 6.43 3.68
C LEU A 2 -2.26 7.06 4.15
N ILE A 3 -2.20 8.25 4.75
CA ILE A 3 -3.40 8.95 5.22
C ILE A 3 -4.42 9.22 4.10
N PHE A 4 -3.97 9.40 2.87
CA PHE A 4 -4.87 9.60 1.73
C PHE A 4 -5.61 8.32 1.38
N ILE A 5 -4.93 7.16 1.41
CA ILE A 5 -5.55 5.85 1.18
C ILE A 5 -6.64 5.58 2.22
N HIS A 6 -6.36 5.86 3.50
CA HIS A 6 -7.34 5.64 4.57
C HIS A 6 -8.51 6.62 4.53
N LYS A 7 -8.30 7.87 4.07
CA LYS A 7 -9.40 8.83 3.84
C LYS A 7 -10.39 8.33 2.78
N GLU A 8 -9.90 7.61 1.79
CA GLU A 8 -10.71 6.92 0.77
C GLU A 8 -11.35 5.61 1.28
N LYS A 9 -11.29 5.31 2.58
CA LYS A 9 -11.79 4.07 3.19
C LYS A 9 -11.18 2.80 2.56
N ALA A 10 -9.95 2.90 2.06
CA ALA A 10 -9.21 1.80 1.45
C ALA A 10 -8.02 1.36 2.30
N ILE A 11 -7.50 0.18 2.02
CA ILE A 11 -6.27 -0.39 2.58
C ILE A 11 -5.36 -0.76 1.39
N HIS A 12 -4.07 -0.45 1.49
CA HIS A 12 -3.06 -0.75 0.45
C HIS A 12 -2.83 -2.25 0.22
N ARG A 13 -2.90 -3.04 1.31
CA ARG A 13 -2.76 -4.51 1.40
C ARG A 13 -1.41 -5.11 1.00
N ASP A 14 -0.53 -4.37 0.34
CA ASP A 14 0.84 -4.81 0.04
C ASP A 14 1.86 -3.70 0.35
N LEU A 15 1.79 -3.14 1.56
CA LEU A 15 2.69 -2.06 1.96
C LEU A 15 3.99 -2.65 2.55
N HIS A 16 5.07 -2.56 1.78
CA HIS A 16 6.42 -2.94 2.20
C HIS A 16 7.46 -1.97 1.61
N SER A 17 8.73 -2.10 2.01
CA SER A 17 9.81 -1.22 1.55
C SER A 17 9.93 -1.12 0.03
N GLY A 18 9.70 -2.23 -0.70
CA GLY A 18 9.66 -2.24 -2.17
C GLY A 18 8.57 -1.36 -2.81
N ASN A 19 7.51 -1.02 -2.06
CA ASN A 19 6.40 -0.18 -2.51
C ASN A 19 6.46 1.25 -1.92
N ILE A 20 7.60 1.64 -1.35
CA ILE A 20 7.88 3.01 -0.90
C ILE A 20 8.88 3.62 -1.86
N LEU A 21 8.44 4.61 -2.63
CA LEU A 21 9.27 5.28 -3.62
C LEU A 21 9.76 6.62 -3.07
N TYR A 22 11.02 6.95 -3.32
CA TYR A 22 11.56 8.27 -3.06
C TYR A 22 11.54 9.12 -4.34
N SER A 23 10.82 10.25 -4.31
CA SER A 23 10.86 11.25 -5.36
C SER A 23 11.96 12.26 -5.06
N GLN A 24 13.10 12.15 -5.75
CA GLN A 24 14.18 13.11 -5.63
C GLN A 24 13.78 14.52 -6.12
N LEU A 25 12.91 14.59 -7.13
CA LEU A 25 12.41 15.85 -7.70
C LEU A 25 11.67 16.70 -6.66
N ASN A 26 10.91 16.06 -5.76
CA ASN A 26 10.07 16.74 -4.78
C ASN A 26 10.54 16.52 -3.34
N ASN A 27 11.68 15.85 -3.14
CA ASN A 27 12.22 15.44 -1.84
C ASN A 27 11.14 14.80 -0.92
N TYR A 28 10.37 13.85 -1.47
CA TYR A 28 9.21 13.27 -0.79
C TYR A 28 9.11 11.75 -0.99
N TRP A 29 8.51 11.06 -0.02
CA TRP A 29 8.27 9.62 -0.04
C TRP A 29 6.83 9.30 -0.45
N CYS A 30 6.67 8.55 -1.54
CA CYS A 30 5.39 8.12 -2.09
C CYS A 30 5.13 6.63 -1.80
N ILE A 31 3.86 6.24 -1.82
CA ILE A 31 3.46 4.82 -1.83
C ILE A 31 3.09 4.46 -3.27
N SER A 32 3.60 3.34 -3.78
CA SER A 32 3.33 2.81 -5.12
C SER A 32 2.65 1.46 -5.06
N ASP A 33 2.27 0.94 -6.23
CA ASP A 33 1.61 -0.36 -6.41
C ASP A 33 0.26 -0.50 -5.69
N LEU A 34 -0.76 0.11 -6.31
CA LEU A 34 -2.13 0.05 -5.82
C LEU A 34 -2.90 -1.18 -6.33
N GLY A 35 -2.22 -2.20 -6.88
CA GLY A 35 -2.85 -3.38 -7.47
C GLY A 35 -3.71 -4.19 -6.47
N PHE A 36 -3.35 -4.15 -5.19
CA PHE A 36 -4.12 -4.77 -4.10
C PHE A 36 -4.95 -3.77 -3.28
N CYS A 37 -4.95 -2.49 -3.65
CA CYS A 37 -5.67 -1.47 -2.92
C CYS A 37 -7.18 -1.73 -3.00
N GLY A 38 -7.87 -1.67 -1.86
CA GLY A 38 -9.30 -1.93 -1.85
C GLY A 38 -9.99 -1.59 -0.53
N PRO A 39 -11.32 -1.73 -0.47
CA PRO A 39 -12.14 -1.34 0.67
C PRO A 39 -11.66 -1.96 1.98
N ALA A 40 -11.73 -1.20 3.08
CA ALA A 40 -11.32 -1.64 4.41
C ALA A 40 -12.26 -2.68 5.03
N ASP A 41 -13.50 -2.79 4.53
CA ASP A 41 -14.56 -3.67 5.02
C ASP A 41 -14.52 -5.09 4.41
N LYS A 42 -13.71 -5.31 3.37
CA LYS A 42 -13.51 -6.64 2.79
C LYS A 42 -12.74 -7.52 3.78
N SER A 43 -13.21 -8.75 3.99
CA SER A 43 -12.56 -9.70 4.90
C SER A 43 -11.09 -9.92 4.54
N SER A 44 -10.22 -9.94 5.55
CA SER A 44 -8.78 -10.17 5.44
C SER A 44 -8.43 -11.65 5.18
N THR A 45 -9.41 -12.49 4.87
CA THR A 45 -9.25 -13.94 4.73
C THR A 45 -8.56 -14.34 3.42
N SER A 46 -8.46 -13.44 2.46
CA SER A 46 -7.75 -13.67 1.21
C SER A 46 -6.30 -13.24 1.32
N ILE A 47 -5.40 -14.06 0.79
CA ILE A 47 -3.96 -13.78 0.71
C ILE A 47 -3.73 -12.73 -0.37
N TYR A 48 -3.04 -11.65 -0.02
CA TYR A 48 -2.66 -10.55 -0.92
C TYR A 48 -1.21 -10.15 -0.64
N GLY A 49 -0.55 -9.55 -1.64
CA GLY A 49 0.82 -9.08 -1.54
C GLY A 49 1.88 -10.19 -1.63
N ASN A 50 3.13 -9.83 -1.38
CA ASN A 50 4.25 -10.77 -1.42
C ASN A 50 4.27 -11.65 -0.15
N LEU A 51 4.46 -12.97 -0.34
CA LEU A 51 4.71 -13.86 0.80
C LEU A 51 6.03 -13.47 1.50
N PRO A 52 6.08 -13.45 2.84
CA PRO A 52 7.33 -13.23 3.54
C PRO A 52 8.31 -14.36 3.19
N TYR A 53 9.47 -14.00 2.66
CA TYR A 53 10.60 -14.91 2.57
C TYR A 53 11.13 -15.14 4.00
N ILE A 54 11.05 -16.38 4.48
CA ILE A 54 11.67 -16.85 5.74
C ILE A 54 13.16 -17.09 5.50
#